data_AF-S7VD34-F1
#
_entry.id   AF-S7VD34-F1
#
_cell.length_a   1.000
_cell.length_b   1.000
_cell.length_c   1.000
_cell.angle_alpha   90.00
_cell.angle_beta   90.00
_cell.angle_gamma   90.00
#
_symmetry.space_group_name_H-M   'P 1'
#
loop_
_entity.id
_entity.type
_entity.pdbx_description
1 polymer ?
#
loop_
_entity_poly.entity_id
_entity_poly.type
_entity_poly.pdbx_seq_one_letter_code
_entity_poly.pdbx_strand_id
1 'polypeptide(L)'
;MRNSFRIDIEDGDVYELAAWFYPLPCPQAIHISELGLPNLLLGRVNCSLHLDNISAEGVGISFRRACRHFPADLQSHAVLLYMKLSSPLDPADEPFVLLLGCTVQAARQTDERVFLGLRVVCEGSGDAQDKIVNFLNVEKYGIADLTRWCDEKDRVSRAEKRAISLGLRMDRLLAEIANAVDPRLHEEIGECGMAESASAPADPAD
;
A
#
# COMPACT_ATOMS: atom_id res chain seq x y z
N MET A 1 18.07 -2.78 -9.74
CA MET A 1 16.64 -3.12 -9.97
C MET A 1 15.97 -3.18 -8.62
N ARG A 2 15.13 -2.19 -8.26
CA ARG A 2 14.26 -2.32 -7.09
C ARG A 2 13.19 -3.36 -7.45
N ASN A 3 13.01 -4.36 -6.59
CA ASN A 3 11.91 -5.31 -6.75
C ASN A 3 10.62 -4.52 -6.49
N SER A 4 9.91 -4.12 -7.54
CA SER A 4 8.59 -3.47 -7.42
C SER A 4 7.61 -4.54 -6.98
N PHE A 5 7.34 -4.61 -5.67
CA PHE A 5 6.29 -5.48 -5.13
C PHE A 5 4.93 -4.85 -5.44
N ARG A 6 3.92 -5.69 -5.66
CA ARG A 6 2.54 -5.25 -5.93
C ARG A 6 1.70 -5.49 -4.69
N ILE A 7 0.89 -4.50 -4.35
CA ILE A 7 -0.10 -4.56 -3.28
C ILE A 7 -1.45 -4.85 -3.90
N ASP A 8 -2.06 -5.95 -3.47
CA ASP A 8 -3.45 -6.27 -3.78
C ASP A 8 -4.35 -5.33 -2.98
N ILE A 9 -5.45 -4.90 -3.60
CA ILE A 9 -6.39 -3.93 -3.02
C ILE A 9 -7.60 -4.67 -2.45
N GLU A 10 -7.95 -4.35 -1.20
CA GLU A 10 -9.07 -4.95 -0.48
C GLU A 10 -10.32 -4.05 -0.50
N ASP A 11 -11.47 -4.66 -0.21
CA ASP A 11 -12.74 -3.95 -0.07
C ASP A 11 -12.65 -2.97 1.11
N GLY A 12 -12.63 -1.67 0.82
CA GLY A 12 -12.49 -0.60 1.82
C GLY A 12 -11.21 0.23 1.69
N ASP A 13 -10.23 -0.22 0.91
CA ASP A 13 -8.99 0.53 0.66
C ASP A 13 -9.20 1.76 -0.23
N VAL A 14 -10.28 1.78 -1.01
CA VAL A 14 -10.55 2.81 -2.03
C VAL A 14 -11.84 3.54 -1.70
N TYR A 15 -11.73 4.83 -1.38
CA TYR A 15 -12.88 5.71 -1.17
C TYR A 15 -13.40 6.29 -2.48
N GLU A 16 -12.51 6.77 -3.35
CA GLU A 16 -12.86 7.35 -4.64
C GLU A 16 -11.83 6.93 -5.69
N LEU A 17 -12.30 6.64 -6.90
CA LEU A 17 -11.45 6.22 -8.01
C LEU A 17 -12.09 6.63 -9.34
N ALA A 18 -11.35 7.40 -10.14
CA ALA A 18 -11.82 7.91 -11.42
C ALA A 18 -10.69 7.90 -12.44
N ALA A 19 -11.02 7.67 -13.71
CA ALA A 19 -10.05 7.70 -14.79
C ALA A 19 -10.55 8.46 -16.02
N TRP A 20 -9.63 9.20 -16.65
CA TRP A 20 -9.80 9.86 -17.93
C TRP A 20 -8.85 9.25 -18.95
N PHE A 21 -9.34 8.99 -20.15
CA PHE A 21 -8.49 8.67 -21.29
C PHE A 21 -8.13 9.98 -22.00
N TYR A 22 -6.84 10.30 -22.00
CA TYR A 22 -6.33 11.55 -22.54
C TYR A 22 -5.39 11.26 -23.72
N PRO A 23 -5.50 11.95 -24.86
CA PRO A 23 -4.58 11.74 -25.98
C PRO A 23 -3.13 11.95 -25.54
N LEU A 24 -2.21 11.06 -25.96
CA LEU A 24 -0.80 11.24 -25.65
C LEU A 24 -0.21 12.51 -26.30
N PRO A 25 0.78 13.15 -25.65
CA PRO A 25 1.42 12.79 -24.36
C PRO A 25 0.59 13.20 -23.11
N CYS A 26 1.01 12.75 -21.90
CA CYS A 26 0.47 13.29 -20.63
C CYS A 26 0.58 14.83 -20.67
N PRO A 27 -0.50 15.57 -20.34
CA PRO A 27 -0.46 17.03 -20.33
C PRO A 27 0.51 17.53 -19.25
N GLN A 28 1.12 18.70 -19.47
CA GLN A 28 1.94 19.35 -18.43
C GLN A 28 1.08 20.11 -17.42
N ALA A 29 -0.04 20.66 -17.88
CA ALA A 29 -1.04 21.30 -17.05
C ALA A 29 -2.41 21.15 -17.70
N ILE A 30 -3.47 21.11 -16.89
CA ILE A 30 -4.85 21.08 -17.37
C ILE A 30 -5.75 21.88 -16.43
N HIS A 31 -6.62 22.71 -17.01
CA HIS A 31 -7.65 23.38 -16.21
C HIS A 31 -8.80 22.40 -15.92
N ILE A 32 -9.42 22.47 -14.73
CA ILE A 32 -10.46 21.50 -14.31
C ILE A 32 -11.66 21.50 -15.27
N SER A 33 -12.01 22.64 -15.86
CA SER A 33 -13.10 22.69 -16.86
C SER A 33 -12.77 21.92 -18.14
N GLU A 34 -11.49 21.81 -18.50
CA GLU A 34 -11.02 21.08 -19.68
C GLU A 34 -10.90 19.59 -19.41
N LEU A 35 -10.54 19.20 -18.18
CA LEU A 35 -10.50 17.81 -17.75
C LEU A 35 -11.88 17.13 -17.87
N GLY A 36 -12.94 17.87 -17.54
CA GLY A 36 -14.33 17.40 -17.70
C GLY A 36 -14.66 16.17 -16.84
N LEU A 37 -15.71 15.45 -17.23
CA LEU A 37 -16.17 14.25 -16.49
C LEU A 37 -15.29 13.03 -16.79
N PRO A 38 -15.05 12.15 -15.80
CA PRO A 38 -14.26 10.95 -16.01
C PRO A 38 -14.95 9.94 -16.92
N ASN A 39 -14.17 9.25 -17.74
CA ASN A 39 -14.64 8.15 -18.57
C ASN A 39 -15.07 6.96 -17.72
N LEU A 40 -14.32 6.69 -16.65
CA LEU A 40 -14.53 5.57 -15.72
C LEU A 40 -14.61 6.10 -14.28
N LEU A 41 -15.52 5.53 -13.49
CA LEU A 41 -15.74 5.95 -12.10
C LEU A 41 -16.16 4.75 -11.26
N LEU A 42 -15.62 4.65 -10.05
CA LEU A 42 -16.02 3.64 -9.06
C LEU A 42 -17.53 3.67 -8.83
N GLY A 43 -18.14 2.48 -8.74
CA GLY A 43 -19.57 2.32 -8.46
C GLY A 43 -20.52 2.62 -9.63
N ARG A 44 -20.02 3.05 -10.80
CA ARG A 44 -20.87 3.33 -11.97
C ARG A 44 -21.27 2.04 -12.70
N VAL A 45 -22.56 1.71 -12.75
CA VAL A 45 -23.10 0.41 -13.26
C VAL A 45 -22.45 -0.11 -14.56
N ASN A 46 -22.26 0.74 -15.58
CA ASN A 46 -21.75 0.33 -16.90
C ASN A 46 -20.28 0.70 -17.19
N CYS A 47 -19.63 1.44 -16.29
CA CYS A 47 -18.25 1.91 -16.43
C CYS A 47 -17.55 1.88 -15.07
N SER A 48 -17.88 0.89 -14.23
CA SER A 48 -17.34 0.76 -12.88
C SER A 48 -15.86 0.45 -12.99
N LEU A 49 -15.06 1.32 -12.40
CA LEU A 49 -13.62 1.19 -12.31
C LEU A 49 -13.25 0.44 -11.04
N HIS A 50 -12.29 -0.45 -11.14
CA HIS A 50 -11.70 -1.20 -10.03
C HIS A 50 -10.19 -1.00 -10.04
N LEU A 51 -9.62 -0.81 -8.86
CA LEU A 51 -8.18 -0.82 -8.63
C LEU A 51 -7.81 -2.25 -8.25
N ASP A 52 -7.07 -2.95 -9.11
CA ASP A 52 -6.74 -4.36 -8.89
C ASP A 52 -5.46 -4.52 -8.07
N ASN A 53 -4.45 -3.70 -8.37
CA ASN A 53 -3.19 -3.66 -7.63
C ASN A 53 -2.48 -2.31 -7.81
N ILE A 54 -1.57 -2.01 -6.87
CA ILE A 54 -0.76 -0.80 -6.91
C ILE A 54 0.69 -1.10 -6.54
N SER A 55 1.63 -0.37 -7.12
CA SER A 55 3.03 -0.32 -6.69
C SER A 55 3.57 1.10 -6.84
N ALA A 56 4.81 1.32 -6.40
CA ALA A 56 5.50 2.61 -6.52
C ALA A 56 5.67 3.10 -7.97
N GLU A 57 5.58 2.22 -8.97
CA GLU A 57 5.86 2.52 -10.38
C GLU A 57 4.67 2.26 -11.32
N GLY A 58 3.63 1.58 -10.84
CA GLY A 58 2.57 1.11 -11.71
C GLY A 58 1.27 0.81 -10.98
N VAL A 59 0.20 0.76 -11.77
CA VAL A 59 -1.16 0.55 -11.28
C VAL A 59 -1.86 -0.46 -12.19
N GLY A 60 -2.52 -1.44 -11.60
CA GLY A 60 -3.45 -2.34 -12.28
C GLY A 60 -4.88 -1.86 -12.08
N ILE A 61 -5.61 -1.64 -13.16
CA ILE A 61 -7.04 -1.32 -13.10
C ILE A 61 -7.86 -2.23 -13.99
N SER A 62 -9.12 -2.45 -13.61
CA SER A 62 -10.10 -3.14 -14.45
C SER A 62 -11.44 -2.43 -14.51
N PHE A 63 -12.16 -2.59 -15.62
CA PHE A 63 -13.49 -2.03 -15.79
C PHE A 63 -14.32 -2.88 -16.75
N ARG A 64 -15.64 -2.69 -16.75
CA ARG A 64 -16.57 -3.42 -17.63
C ARG A 64 -16.35 -3.07 -19.10
N ARG A 65 -16.26 -4.08 -19.96
CA ARG A 65 -16.10 -3.92 -21.42
C ARG A 65 -17.28 -3.18 -22.08
N ALA A 66 -18.48 -3.26 -21.48
CA ALA A 66 -19.66 -2.55 -21.97
C ALA A 66 -19.53 -1.01 -21.91
N CYS A 67 -18.49 -0.47 -21.25
CA CYS A 67 -18.26 0.95 -21.21
C CYS A 67 -17.93 1.49 -22.60
N ARG A 68 -18.79 2.35 -23.15
CA ARG A 68 -18.60 2.93 -24.50
C ARG A 68 -17.62 4.11 -24.56
N HIS A 69 -17.04 4.49 -23.42
CA HIS A 69 -16.27 5.72 -23.26
C HIS A 69 -14.75 5.51 -23.26
N PHE A 70 -14.25 4.30 -23.53
CA PHE A 70 -12.81 4.05 -23.67
C PHE A 70 -12.41 4.00 -25.15
N PRO A 71 -11.19 4.48 -25.51
CA PRO A 71 -10.74 4.55 -26.89
C PRO A 71 -10.50 3.15 -27.49
N ALA A 72 -10.72 3.02 -28.80
CA ALA A 72 -10.48 1.76 -29.52
C ALA A 72 -9.00 1.36 -29.49
N ASP A 73 -8.11 2.35 -29.58
CA ASP A 73 -6.67 2.17 -29.38
C ASP A 73 -6.24 2.81 -28.06
N LEU A 74 -5.97 1.96 -27.07
CA LEU A 74 -5.53 2.37 -25.74
C LEU A 74 -4.06 2.82 -25.72
N GLN A 75 -3.25 2.43 -26.70
CA GLN A 75 -1.82 2.73 -26.72
C GLN A 75 -1.53 4.17 -27.16
N SER A 76 -2.46 4.81 -27.86
CA SER A 76 -2.37 6.23 -28.23
C SER A 76 -2.84 7.19 -27.12
N HIS A 77 -3.20 6.67 -25.95
CA HIS A 77 -3.76 7.46 -24.85
C HIS A 77 -2.95 7.29 -23.55
N ALA A 78 -2.81 8.40 -22.83
CA ALA A 78 -2.52 8.40 -21.41
C ALA A 78 -3.80 8.08 -20.63
N VAL A 79 -3.62 7.60 -19.41
CA VAL A 79 -4.69 7.48 -18.42
C VAL A 79 -4.38 8.43 -17.29
N LEU A 80 -5.24 9.44 -17.10
CA LEU A 80 -5.22 10.24 -15.88
C LEU A 80 -6.06 9.51 -14.83
N LEU A 81 -5.47 9.19 -13.69
CA LEU A 81 -6.06 8.35 -12.65
C LEU A 81 -6.11 9.12 -11.33
N TYR A 82 -7.31 9.46 -10.89
CA TYR A 82 -7.56 10.00 -9.56
C TYR A 82 -7.84 8.85 -8.59
N MET A 83 -7.19 8.89 -7.43
CA MET A 83 -7.36 7.91 -6.37
C MET A 83 -7.43 8.61 -5.02
N LYS A 84 -8.39 8.19 -4.21
CA LYS A 84 -8.48 8.52 -2.80
C LYS A 84 -8.54 7.22 -2.02
N LEU A 85 -7.46 6.93 -1.33
CA LEU A 85 -7.23 5.68 -0.62
C LEU A 85 -7.36 5.90 0.89
N SER A 86 -7.74 4.86 1.61
CA SER A 86 -7.67 4.86 3.07
C SER A 86 -6.21 4.92 3.53
N SER A 87 -5.98 5.44 4.73
CA SER A 87 -4.69 5.28 5.39
C SER A 87 -4.52 3.80 5.78
N PRO A 88 -3.38 3.17 5.47
CA PRO A 88 -3.16 1.77 5.83
C PRO A 88 -3.03 1.54 7.34
N LEU A 89 -2.66 2.57 8.10
CA LEU A 89 -2.36 2.46 9.53
C LEU A 89 -3.61 2.67 10.41
N ASP A 90 -4.39 3.70 10.11
CA ASP A 90 -5.65 4.01 10.80
C ASP A 90 -6.67 4.56 9.78
N PRO A 91 -7.80 3.89 9.56
CA PRO A 91 -8.85 4.38 8.67
C PRO A 91 -9.42 5.76 9.04
N ALA A 92 -9.23 6.21 10.29
CA ALA A 92 -9.63 7.53 10.76
C ALA A 92 -8.64 8.65 10.36
N ASP A 93 -7.42 8.31 9.92
CA ASP A 93 -6.45 9.28 9.41
C ASP A 93 -6.91 9.92 8.09
N GLU A 94 -6.23 11.01 7.70
CA GLU A 94 -6.48 11.67 6.44
C GLU A 94 -6.25 10.71 5.25
N PRO A 95 -7.19 10.63 4.29
CA PRO A 95 -7.06 9.75 3.15
C PRO A 95 -5.87 10.15 2.28
N PHE A 96 -5.21 9.16 1.70
CA PHE A 96 -4.14 9.38 0.76
C PHE A 96 -4.71 9.69 -0.63
N VAL A 97 -4.48 10.91 -1.12
CA VAL A 97 -5.06 11.41 -2.38
C VAL A 97 -3.98 11.61 -3.42
N LEU A 98 -4.21 11.07 -4.62
CA LEU A 98 -3.31 11.21 -5.76
C LEU A 98 -4.09 11.47 -7.04
N LEU A 99 -3.47 12.25 -7.92
CA LEU A 99 -3.83 12.29 -9.33
C LEU A 99 -2.59 11.90 -10.12
N LEU A 100 -2.65 10.79 -10.85
CA LEU A 100 -1.53 10.26 -11.61
C LEU A 100 -1.82 10.43 -13.09
N GLY A 101 -0.79 10.66 -13.90
CA GLY A 101 -0.87 10.35 -15.31
C GLY A 101 0.02 9.17 -15.63
N CYS A 102 -0.56 8.25 -16.39
CA CYS A 102 0.00 6.93 -16.65
C CYS A 102 0.01 6.62 -18.14
N THR A 103 0.94 5.77 -18.55
CA THR A 103 0.95 5.15 -19.88
C THR A 103 0.45 3.71 -19.80
N VAL A 104 -0.27 3.25 -20.83
CA VAL A 104 -0.75 1.87 -20.91
C VAL A 104 0.41 0.96 -21.32
N GLN A 105 0.85 0.08 -20.45
CA GLN A 105 1.91 -0.90 -20.74
C GLN A 105 1.34 -2.25 -21.20
N ALA A 106 0.19 -2.61 -20.67
CA ALA A 106 -0.49 -3.84 -21.02
C ALA A 106 -2.00 -3.58 -21.05
N ALA A 107 -2.66 -4.17 -22.04
CA ALA A 107 -4.12 -4.20 -22.11
C ALA A 107 -4.55 -5.63 -22.43
N ARG A 108 -5.43 -6.19 -21.60
CA ARG A 108 -6.07 -7.48 -21.85
C ARG A 108 -7.57 -7.29 -21.80
N GLN A 109 -8.26 -7.86 -22.79
CA GLN A 109 -9.71 -7.81 -22.85
C GLN A 109 -10.27 -9.22 -22.74
N THR A 110 -11.33 -9.36 -21.95
CA THR A 110 -12.19 -10.54 -21.91
C THR A 110 -13.58 -10.14 -22.43
N ASP A 111 -14.53 -11.07 -22.41
CA ASP A 111 -15.91 -10.75 -22.82
C ASP A 111 -16.60 -9.76 -21.88
N GLU A 112 -16.21 -9.73 -20.61
CA GLU A 112 -16.86 -8.92 -19.59
C GLU A 112 -16.03 -7.71 -19.14
N ARG A 113 -14.70 -7.83 -19.15
CA ARG A 113 -13.81 -6.85 -18.53
C ARG A 113 -12.63 -6.48 -19.42
N VAL A 114 -12.14 -5.27 -19.21
CA VAL A 114 -10.86 -4.79 -19.70
C VAL A 114 -9.94 -4.63 -18.50
N PHE A 115 -8.73 -5.15 -18.62
CA PHE A 115 -7.67 -5.03 -17.62
C PHE A 115 -6.53 -4.21 -18.22
N LEU A 116 -6.10 -3.18 -17.50
CA LEU A 116 -4.99 -2.32 -17.89
C LEU A 116 -3.87 -2.42 -16.86
N GLY A 117 -2.66 -2.71 -17.35
CA GLY A 117 -1.42 -2.48 -16.62
C GLY A 117 -0.88 -1.11 -17.00
N LEU A 118 -0.82 -0.20 -16.03
CA LEU A 118 -0.41 1.18 -16.20
C LEU A 118 0.97 1.41 -15.58
N ARG A 119 1.79 2.24 -16.24
CA ARG A 119 3.04 2.76 -15.67
C ARG A 119 2.89 4.24 -15.36
N VAL A 120 3.22 4.62 -14.13
CA VAL A 120 3.14 6.01 -13.67
C VAL A 120 4.26 6.82 -14.33
N VAL A 121 3.91 7.97 -14.91
CA VAL A 121 4.88 8.85 -15.59
C VAL A 121 4.86 10.29 -15.06
N CYS A 122 3.69 10.75 -14.60
CA CYS A 122 3.50 12.09 -14.08
C CYS A 122 2.62 12.07 -12.82
N GLU A 123 2.88 12.97 -11.87
CA GLU A 123 2.06 13.23 -10.68
C GLU A 123 1.41 14.61 -10.80
N GLY A 124 0.10 14.67 -10.55
CA GLY A 124 -0.70 15.88 -10.59
C GLY A 124 -0.69 16.59 -9.24
N SER A 125 -0.46 17.90 -9.28
CA SER A 125 -0.51 18.81 -8.13
C SER A 125 -1.45 19.97 -8.44
N GLY A 126 -2.37 20.27 -7.53
CA GLY A 126 -3.29 21.39 -7.69
C GLY A 126 -2.55 22.72 -7.53
N ASP A 127 -2.85 23.68 -8.41
CA ASP A 127 -2.45 25.06 -8.21
C ASP A 127 -3.32 25.71 -7.12
N ALA A 128 -2.69 26.47 -6.21
CA ALA A 128 -3.40 27.10 -5.09
C ALA A 128 -4.18 28.36 -5.49
N GLN A 129 -3.79 29.00 -6.59
CA GLN A 129 -4.33 30.27 -7.07
C GLN A 129 -5.29 30.09 -8.25
N ASP A 130 -5.10 29.03 -9.04
CA ASP A 130 -5.92 28.74 -10.23
C ASP A 130 -6.54 27.32 -10.18
N LYS A 131 -7.62 27.09 -10.92
CA LYS A 131 -8.26 25.76 -11.05
C LYS A 131 -7.52 24.89 -12.07
N ILE A 132 -6.22 24.77 -11.88
CA ILE A 132 -5.29 24.04 -12.73
C ILE A 132 -4.66 22.89 -11.95
N VAL A 133 -4.46 21.76 -12.63
CA VAL A 133 -3.58 20.68 -12.17
C VAL A 133 -2.30 20.74 -13.00
N ASN A 134 -1.16 20.85 -12.32
CA ASN A 134 0.18 20.76 -12.91
C ASN A 134 0.71 19.33 -12.76
N PHE A 135 1.23 18.76 -13.84
CA PHE A 135 1.78 17.40 -13.87
C PHE A 135 3.31 17.43 -13.87
N LEU A 136 3.89 16.94 -12.78
CA LEU A 136 5.34 16.78 -12.62
C LEU A 136 5.77 15.41 -13.13
N ASN A 137 6.83 15.34 -13.94
CA ASN A 137 7.38 14.05 -14.37
C ASN A 137 8.05 13.31 -13.20
N VAL A 138 7.59 12.11 -12.90
CA VAL A 138 8.07 11.25 -11.82
C VAL A 138 8.65 9.92 -12.32
N GLU A 139 8.78 9.73 -13.64
CA GLU A 139 9.14 8.44 -14.25
C GLU A 139 10.49 7.90 -13.75
N LYS A 140 11.43 8.79 -13.41
CA LYS A 140 12.78 8.41 -12.95
C LYS A 140 12.88 8.21 -11.43
N TYR A 141 12.07 8.90 -10.65
CA TYR A 141 12.23 9.00 -9.21
C TYR A 141 11.10 8.31 -8.43
N GLY A 142 9.98 8.04 -9.09
CA GLY A 142 8.75 7.57 -8.46
C GLY A 142 8.10 8.65 -7.59
N ILE A 143 7.03 8.25 -6.90
CA ILE A 143 6.31 9.08 -5.94
C ILE A 143 6.63 8.56 -4.55
N ALA A 144 7.29 9.38 -3.74
CA ALA A 144 7.76 8.98 -2.41
C ALA A 144 6.60 8.58 -1.51
N ASP A 145 5.52 9.37 -1.51
CA ASP A 145 4.36 9.12 -0.67
C ASP A 145 3.60 7.87 -1.09
N LEU A 146 3.51 7.60 -2.41
CA LEU A 146 2.93 6.35 -2.91
C LEU A 146 3.76 5.14 -2.50
N THR A 147 5.09 5.25 -2.56
CA THR A 147 5.99 4.20 -2.10
C THR A 147 5.78 3.91 -0.61
N ARG A 148 5.71 4.97 0.18
CA ARG A 148 5.45 4.88 1.62
C ARG A 148 4.10 4.23 1.92
N TRP A 149 3.03 4.65 1.24
CA TRP A 149 1.71 4.06 1.39
C TRP A 149 1.74 2.55 1.08
N CYS A 150 2.42 2.14 0.00
CA CYS A 150 2.59 0.73 -0.36
C CYS A 150 3.36 -0.04 0.72
N ASP A 151 4.46 0.52 1.23
CA ASP A 151 5.26 -0.10 2.30
C ASP A 151 4.45 -0.26 3.60
N GLU A 152 3.64 0.73 3.95
CA GLU A 152 2.75 0.71 5.12
C GLU A 152 1.67 -0.36 4.99
N LYS A 153 0.97 -0.43 3.84
CA LYS A 153 -0.04 -1.48 3.58
C LYS A 153 0.57 -2.88 3.59
N ASP A 154 1.74 -3.07 2.98
CA ASP A 154 2.48 -4.34 3.02
C ASP A 154 2.85 -4.74 4.46
N ARG A 155 3.30 -3.77 5.26
CA ARG A 155 3.64 -4.00 6.67
C ARG A 155 2.41 -4.43 7.48
N VAL A 156 1.27 -3.78 7.30
CA VAL A 156 0.01 -4.12 7.99
C VAL A 156 -0.48 -5.50 7.57
N SER A 157 -0.54 -5.77 6.26
CA SER A 157 -0.96 -7.07 5.74
C SER A 157 -0.04 -8.22 6.22
N ARG A 158 1.27 -7.96 6.36
CA ARG A 158 2.20 -8.91 6.99
C ARG A 158 2.01 -9.06 8.49
N ALA A 159 1.68 -7.99 9.21
CA ALA A 159 1.42 -8.04 10.65
C ALA A 159 0.17 -8.87 10.96
N GLU A 160 -0.90 -8.71 10.18
CA GLU A 160 -2.11 -9.51 10.29
C GLU A 160 -1.84 -10.99 9.98
N LYS A 161 -1.11 -11.28 8.89
CA LYS A 161 -0.67 -12.65 8.58
C LYS A 161 0.21 -13.26 9.67
N ARG A 162 1.05 -12.46 10.34
CA ARG A 162 1.88 -12.90 11.49
C ARG A 162 1.07 -13.14 12.76
N ALA A 163 0.02 -12.36 13.01
CA ALA A 163 -0.89 -12.59 14.13
C ALA A 163 -1.62 -13.95 14.02
N ILE A 164 -1.76 -14.47 12.79
CA ILE A 164 -2.32 -15.80 12.50
C ILE A 164 -1.24 -16.91 12.58
N SER A 165 0.06 -16.58 12.45
CA SER A 165 1.12 -17.57 12.55
C SER A 165 1.52 -17.83 14.01
N LEU A 166 1.24 -19.03 14.51
CA LEU A 166 1.87 -19.66 15.69
C LEU A 166 3.36 -20.00 15.39
N GLY A 167 4.09 -19.04 14.82
CA GLY A 167 5.48 -19.21 14.40
C GLY A 167 6.47 -18.75 15.46
N LEU A 168 7.69 -19.27 15.38
CA LEU A 168 8.82 -18.95 16.25
C LEU A 168 9.08 -17.43 16.30
N ARG A 169 8.96 -16.84 17.48
CA ARG A 169 9.23 -15.41 17.66
C ARG A 169 10.70 -15.17 17.91
N MET A 170 11.37 -14.58 16.93
CA MET A 170 12.81 -14.32 16.99
C MET A 170 13.23 -13.35 18.09
N ASP A 171 12.36 -12.41 18.48
CA ASP A 171 12.58 -11.49 19.61
C ASP A 171 12.48 -12.19 20.98
N ARG A 172 11.94 -13.40 21.00
CA ARG A 172 11.83 -14.28 22.18
C ARG A 172 12.48 -15.64 21.92
N LEU A 173 13.39 -15.71 20.94
CA LEU A 173 13.96 -16.95 20.44
C LEU A 173 14.48 -17.85 21.56
N LEU A 174 15.23 -17.28 22.50
CA LEU A 174 15.81 -18.03 23.61
C LEU A 174 14.75 -18.55 24.60
N ALA A 175 13.68 -17.77 24.84
CA ALA A 175 12.57 -18.20 25.69
C ALA A 175 11.72 -19.28 25.01
N GLU A 176 11.53 -19.19 23.69
CA GLU A 176 10.81 -20.23 22.93
C GLU A 176 11.63 -21.50 22.76
N ILE A 177 12.95 -21.40 22.62
CA ILE A 177 13.87 -22.55 22.69
C ILE A 177 13.80 -23.19 24.07
N ALA A 178 13.85 -22.42 25.16
CA ALA A 178 13.76 -22.96 26.52
C ALA A 178 12.43 -23.71 26.74
N ASN A 179 11.30 -23.13 26.30
CA ASN A 179 9.98 -23.75 26.39
C ASN A 179 9.85 -25.01 25.49
N ALA A 180 10.58 -25.08 24.38
CA ALA A 180 10.53 -26.20 23.45
C ALA A 180 11.49 -27.35 23.84
N VAL A 181 12.59 -27.05 24.54
CA VAL A 181 13.64 -28.02 24.87
C VAL A 181 13.34 -28.78 26.17
N ASP A 182 12.62 -28.20 27.14
CA ASP A 182 12.17 -28.96 28.31
C ASP A 182 11.00 -28.32 29.11
N PRO A 183 9.78 -28.88 29.07
CA PRO A 183 8.68 -28.43 29.92
C PRO A 183 8.88 -28.69 31.42
N ARG A 184 9.94 -29.42 31.84
CA ARG A 184 10.17 -29.85 33.23
C ARG A 184 11.31 -29.12 33.94
N LEU A 185 12.04 -28.22 33.28
CA LEU A 185 13.15 -27.47 33.91
C LEU A 185 12.71 -26.28 34.78
N HIS A 186 11.41 -26.05 34.96
CA HIS A 186 10.88 -24.94 35.76
C HIS A 186 10.93 -25.16 37.29
N GLU A 187 11.34 -26.32 37.79
CA GLU A 187 11.44 -26.54 39.25
C GLU A 187 12.81 -26.18 39.87
N GLU A 188 13.88 -25.94 39.10
CA GLU A 188 15.23 -25.75 39.69
C GLU A 188 15.73 -24.30 39.77
N ILE A 189 14.89 -23.29 39.47
CA ILE A 189 15.25 -21.86 39.68
C ILE A 189 14.30 -21.21 40.70
N GLY A 190 13.85 -21.99 41.69
CA GLY A 190 13.02 -21.54 42.81
C GLY A 190 13.67 -21.62 44.19
N GLU A 191 14.79 -22.33 44.35
CA GLU A 191 15.44 -22.54 45.65
C GLU A 191 16.92 -22.13 45.62
N CYS A 192 17.17 -20.82 45.55
CA CYS A 192 18.45 -20.28 46.02
C CYS A 192 18.17 -19.06 46.88
N GLY A 193 17.41 -19.31 47.95
CA GLY A 193 17.11 -18.36 48.99
C GLY A 193 16.71 -19.11 50.26
N MET A 194 17.54 -18.95 51.29
CA MET A 194 17.27 -19.16 52.73
C MET A 194 17.62 -20.54 53.34
N ALA A 195 18.79 -20.60 54.00
CA ALA A 195 19.00 -21.18 55.34
C ALA A 195 20.41 -20.75 55.83
N GLU A 196 20.56 -19.60 56.49
CA GLU A 196 20.57 -19.41 57.96
C GLU A 196 21.70 -20.14 58.74
N SER A 197 22.73 -19.35 59.07
CA SER A 197 23.32 -19.10 60.41
C SER A 197 23.77 -20.21 61.37
N ALA A 198 25.03 -20.09 61.83
CA ALA A 198 25.53 -20.05 63.23
C ALA A 198 26.99 -20.58 63.23
N SER A 199 27.99 -20.17 64.01
CA SER A 199 28.13 -19.49 65.31
C SER A 199 29.60 -19.04 65.48
N ALA A 200 29.84 -17.94 66.21
CA ALA A 200 31.14 -17.39 66.64
C ALA A 200 31.87 -18.29 67.68
N PRO A 201 33.08 -17.97 68.25
CA PRO A 201 33.32 -16.74 69.05
C PRO A 201 34.76 -16.14 69.12
N ALA A 202 34.83 -14.97 69.79
CA ALA A 202 35.91 -14.40 70.63
C ALA A 202 37.25 -13.98 69.97
N ASP A 203 37.91 -12.87 70.32
CA ASP A 203 37.82 -11.99 71.50
C ASP A 203 38.51 -10.62 71.22
N PRO A 204 38.30 -9.60 72.07
CA PRO A 204 38.81 -8.24 71.94
C PRO A 204 40.07 -7.99 72.80
N ALA A 205 40.87 -6.98 72.44
CA ALA A 205 41.64 -6.17 73.40
C ALA A 205 42.16 -4.90 72.72
N ASP A 206 41.73 -3.76 73.29
CA ASP A 206 42.33 -2.42 73.41
C ASP A 206 43.23 -1.84 72.30
#